data_AF-A0A7Y2NCB9-F1
#
_entry.id   AF-A0A7Y2NCB9-F1
#
_cell.length_a   1.000
_cell.length_b   1.000
_cell.length_c   1.000
_cell.angle_alpha   90.00
_cell.angle_beta   90.00
_cell.angle_gamma   90.00
#
_symmetry.space_group_name_H-M   'P 1'
#
loop_
_entity.id
_entity.type
_entity.pdbx_description
1 polymer ?
#
loop_
_entity_poly.entity_id
_entity_poly.type
_entity_poly.pdbx_seq_one_letter_code
_entity_poly.pdbx_strand_id
1 'polypeptide(L)'
;MPERLTPKDAAILDLEDEVSAAHGLTVGVFDGPEPSFDELFDLVSDRVRQVPRYTQRLKSVPFGIERPVWVDDPTFSVDFHFRHTALPDRRSRNAL
;
A
#
# COMPACT_ATOMS: atom_id res chain seq x y z
N MET A 1 -18.56 12.60 9.70
CA MET A 1 -18.44 12.94 8.27
C MET A 1 -17.07 12.45 7.81
N PRO A 2 -16.95 11.85 6.61
CA PRO A 2 -15.67 11.37 6.10
C PRO A 2 -14.68 12.52 5.94
N GLU A 3 -13.41 12.26 6.19
CA GLU A 3 -12.34 13.24 6.12
C GLU A 3 -12.00 13.56 4.67
N ARG A 4 -11.95 14.85 4.31
CA ARG A 4 -11.62 15.30 2.95
C ARG A 4 -10.11 15.47 2.78
N LEU A 5 -9.61 15.11 1.62
CA LEU A 5 -8.20 15.31 1.29
C LEU A 5 -7.83 16.78 1.39
N THR A 6 -6.65 17.05 1.93
CA THR A 6 -6.09 18.40 1.90
C THR A 6 -5.79 18.81 0.46
N PRO A 7 -5.64 20.12 0.15
CA PRO A 7 -5.32 20.54 -1.22
C PRO A 7 -3.98 19.96 -1.69
N LYS A 8 -3.02 19.80 -0.77
CA LYS A 8 -1.69 19.24 -1.06
C LYS A 8 -1.78 17.76 -1.42
N ASP A 9 -2.54 16.97 -0.66
CA ASP A 9 -2.70 15.54 -0.94
C ASP A 9 -3.48 15.30 -2.23
N ALA A 10 -4.47 16.14 -2.54
CA ALA A 10 -5.20 16.06 -3.80
C ALA A 10 -4.30 16.36 -5.00
N ALA A 11 -3.39 17.34 -4.89
CA ALA A 11 -2.45 17.66 -5.95
C ALA A 11 -1.50 16.49 -6.28
N ILE A 12 -1.22 15.60 -5.33
CA ILE A 12 -0.42 14.39 -5.59
C ILE A 12 -1.16 13.45 -6.54
N LEU A 13 -2.48 13.29 -6.35
CA LEU A 13 -3.32 12.46 -7.24
C LEU A 13 -3.43 13.07 -8.64
N ASP A 14 -3.52 14.40 -8.73
CA ASP A 14 -3.59 15.11 -10.02
C ASP A 14 -2.28 15.03 -10.82
N LEU A 15 -1.16 14.74 -10.16
CA LEU A 15 0.15 14.55 -10.78
C LEU A 15 0.43 13.09 -11.19
N GLU A 16 -0.39 12.15 -10.74
CA GLU A 16 -0.24 10.74 -11.09
C GLU A 16 -0.69 10.48 -12.53
N ASP A 17 0.12 9.77 -13.30
CA ASP A 17 -0.21 9.34 -14.66
C ASP A 17 0.28 7.91 -14.92
N GLU A 18 0.14 7.41 -16.15
CA GLU A 18 0.52 6.04 -16.51
C GLU A 18 2.00 5.72 -16.32
N VAL A 19 2.87 6.73 -16.30
CA VAL A 19 4.33 6.58 -16.17
C VAL A 19 4.88 7.14 -14.85
N SER A 20 4.12 8.00 -14.18
CA SER A 20 4.49 8.74 -12.97
C SER A 20 3.58 8.32 -11.82
N ALA A 21 3.94 7.25 -11.13
CA ALA A 21 3.19 6.80 -9.97
C ALA A 21 3.48 7.68 -8.75
N ALA A 22 2.44 8.14 -8.05
CA ALA A 22 2.55 9.15 -7.00
C ALA A 22 2.58 8.53 -5.59
N HIS A 23 3.44 7.52 -5.39
CA HIS A 23 3.62 6.82 -4.11
C HIS A 23 5.04 6.93 -3.56
N GLY A 24 5.15 6.90 -2.24
CA GLY A 24 6.43 6.71 -1.55
C GLY A 24 6.79 5.22 -1.46
N LEU A 25 8.09 4.91 -1.50
CA LEU A 25 8.62 3.57 -1.29
C LEU A 25 9.68 3.59 -0.19
N THR A 26 9.72 2.53 0.61
CA THR A 26 10.81 2.26 1.55
C THR A 26 11.33 0.86 1.32
N VAL A 27 12.66 0.70 1.31
CA VAL A 27 13.34 -0.60 1.23
C VAL A 27 14.13 -0.80 2.52
N GLY A 28 13.83 -1.89 3.23
CA GLY A 28 14.55 -2.31 4.42
C GLY A 28 15.35 -3.58 4.16
N VAL A 29 16.59 -3.61 4.64
CA VAL A 29 17.44 -4.82 4.67
C VAL A 29 17.68 -5.16 6.13
N PHE A 30 17.43 -6.41 6.50
CA PHE A 30 17.48 -6.89 7.88
C PHE A 30 18.50 -8.02 8.01
N ASP A 31 19.22 -8.04 9.13
CA ASP A 31 20.08 -9.14 9.54
C ASP A 31 19.35 -10.08 10.50
N GLY A 32 19.75 -11.35 10.54
CA GLY A 32 19.23 -12.36 11.47
C GLY A 32 18.55 -13.55 10.77
N PRO A 33 17.99 -14.48 11.55
CA PRO A 33 17.19 -15.56 11.00
C PRO A 33 15.96 -14.99 10.29
N GLU A 34 15.63 -15.55 9.12
CA GLU A 34 14.43 -15.20 8.38
C GLU A 34 13.19 -15.61 9.21
N PRO A 35 12.28 -14.67 9.53
CA PRO A 35 11.00 -15.03 10.14
C PRO A 35 10.15 -15.80 9.14
N SER A 36 9.28 -16.67 9.64
CA SER A 36 8.29 -17.31 8.78
C SER A 36 7.32 -16.27 8.19
N PHE A 37 6.72 -16.62 7.06
CA PHE A 37 5.71 -15.78 6.43
C PHE A 37 4.55 -15.49 7.39
N ASP A 38 4.07 -16.52 8.11
CA ASP A 38 2.94 -16.39 9.03
C ASP A 38 3.26 -15.43 10.19
N GLU A 39 4.46 -15.48 10.76
CA GLU A 39 4.90 -14.54 11.79
C GLU A 39 4.88 -13.09 11.31
N LEU A 40 5.36 -12.83 10.08
CA LEU A 40 5.32 -11.49 9.50
C LEU A 40 3.89 -11.07 9.14
N PHE A 41 3.10 -11.99 8.61
CA PHE A 41 1.72 -11.73 8.20
C PHE A 41 0.86 -11.34 9.40
N ASP A 42 0.93 -12.09 10.49
CA ASP A 42 0.19 -11.82 11.73
C ASP A 42 0.61 -10.46 12.31
N LEU A 43 1.92 -10.21 12.36
CA LEU A 43 2.49 -8.96 12.84
C LEU A 43 2.03 -7.74 12.04
N VAL A 44 2.00 -7.84 10.71
CA VAL A 44 1.52 -6.78 9.83
C VAL A 44 0.01 -6.62 9.98
N SER A 45 -0.74 -7.72 10.00
CA SER A 45 -2.21 -7.74 10.13
C SER A 45 -2.69 -7.04 11.39
N ASP A 46 -2.00 -7.24 12.51
CA ASP A 46 -2.30 -6.58 13.79
C ASP A 46 -1.99 -5.08 13.76
N ARG A 47 -0.89 -4.69 13.09
CA ARG A 47 -0.44 -3.29 13.04
C ARG A 47 -1.25 -2.44 12.09
N VAL A 48 -1.61 -2.96 10.91
CA VAL A 48 -2.32 -2.16 9.91
C VAL A 48 -3.67 -1.66 10.42
N ARG A 49 -4.34 -2.44 11.28
CA ARG A 49 -5.63 -2.07 11.89
C ARG A 49 -5.51 -0.97 12.96
N GLN A 50 -4.31 -0.67 13.44
CA GLN A 50 -4.08 0.38 14.45
C GLN A 50 -4.00 1.78 13.83
N VAL A 51 -3.82 1.86 12.51
CA VAL A 51 -3.77 3.13 11.77
C VAL A 51 -4.96 3.16 10.82
N PRO A 52 -6.02 3.95 11.13
CA PRO A 52 -7.26 3.96 10.33
C PRO A 52 -7.03 4.17 8.83
N ARG A 53 -6.00 4.94 8.47
CA ARG A 53 -5.70 5.23 7.06
C ARG A 53 -5.36 4.00 6.23
N TYR A 54 -4.80 2.95 6.82
CA TYR A 54 -4.42 1.74 6.08
C TYR A 54 -5.60 0.85 5.70
N THR A 55 -6.76 1.02 6.35
CA THR A 55 -7.99 0.27 6.03
C THR A 55 -9.04 1.15 5.36
N GLN A 56 -8.61 2.30 4.83
CA GLN A 56 -9.46 3.26 4.15
C GLN A 56 -9.09 3.35 2.68
N ARG A 57 -10.07 3.77 1.87
CA ARG A 57 -9.88 4.06 0.46
C ARG A 57 -10.36 5.47 0.13
N LEU A 58 -9.88 5.99 -0.99
CA LEU A 58 -10.38 7.22 -1.57
C LEU A 58 -11.73 7.00 -2.24
N LYS A 59 -12.68 7.89 -1.97
CA LYS A 59 -13.95 7.99 -2.67
C LYS A 59 -14.05 9.35 -3.35
N SER A 60 -14.08 9.33 -4.68
CA SER A 60 -14.30 10.52 -5.49
C SER A 60 -15.71 11.06 -5.30
N VAL A 61 -15.84 12.38 -5.34
CA VAL A 61 -17.13 13.07 -5.33
C VAL A 61 -17.67 13.10 -6.77
N PRO A 62 -18.98 12.87 -7.00
CA PRO A 62 -19.56 12.93 -8.33
C PRO A 62 -19.20 14.22 -9.08
N PHE A 63 -18.89 14.08 -10.36
CA PHE A 63 -18.50 15.16 -11.26
C PHE A 63 -17.25 15.96 -10.84
N GLY A 64 -16.47 15.49 -9.85
CA GLY A 64 -15.26 16.18 -9.41
C GLY A 64 -15.51 17.53 -8.73
N ILE A 65 -16.73 17.77 -8.24
CA ILE A 65 -17.14 19.06 -7.65
C ILE A 65 -16.31 19.41 -6.40
N GLU A 66 -15.88 18.39 -5.67
CA GLU A 66 -15.01 18.54 -4.51
C GLU A 66 -13.92 17.46 -4.50
N ARG A 67 -12.86 17.71 -3.72
CA ARG A 67 -11.75 16.78 -3.51
C ARG A 67 -12.25 15.44 -2.94
N PRO A 68 -11.59 14.31 -3.23
CA PRO A 68 -11.93 13.02 -2.67
C PRO A 68 -11.96 13.02 -1.13
N VAL A 69 -12.67 12.03 -0.58
CA VAL A 69 -12.74 11.79 0.85
C VAL A 69 -12.24 10.40 1.18
N TRP A 70 -11.67 10.24 2.38
CA TRP A 70 -11.34 8.94 2.95
C TRP A 70 -12.61 8.28 3.49
N VAL A 71 -12.84 7.03 3.11
CA VAL A 71 -13.92 6.19 3.63
C VAL A 71 -13.37 4.83 4.03
N ASP A 72 -13.98 4.22 5.03
CA ASP A 72 -13.63 2.84 5.40
C ASP A 72 -13.87 1.90 4.22
N ASP A 73 -12.94 0.98 4.00
CA ASP A 73 -13.05 -0.03 2.97
C ASP A 73 -13.66 -1.33 3.56
N PRO A 74 -14.94 -1.63 3.28
CA PRO A 74 -15.58 -2.84 3.81
C PRO A 74 -15.00 -4.13 3.21
N THR A 75 -14.19 -4.01 2.15
CA THR A 75 -13.56 -5.14 1.44
C THR A 75 -12.06 -5.23 1.68
N PHE A 76 -11.52 -4.44 2.62
CA PHE A 76 -10.09 -4.47 2.95
C PHE A 76 -9.63 -5.88 3.35
N SER A 77 -8.55 -6.34 2.72
CA SER A 77 -7.91 -7.62 3.04
C SER A 77 -6.39 -7.46 3.05
N VAL A 78 -5.75 -7.88 4.15
CA VAL A 78 -4.29 -7.83 4.27
C VAL A 78 -3.62 -8.73 3.23
N ASP A 79 -4.23 -9.86 2.88
CA ASP A 79 -3.73 -10.78 1.84
C ASP A 79 -3.60 -10.12 0.46
N PHE A 80 -4.43 -9.12 0.18
CA PHE A 80 -4.35 -8.38 -1.07
C PHE A 80 -3.12 -7.45 -1.09
N HIS A 81 -2.81 -6.85 0.06
CA HIS A 81 -1.77 -5.82 0.22
C HIS A 81 -0.40 -6.38 0.63
N PHE A 82 -0.33 -7.55 1.25
CA PHE A 82 0.91 -8.18 1.69
C PHE A 82 1.32 -9.28 0.72
N ARG A 83 2.54 -9.19 0.19
CA ARG A 83 3.06 -10.12 -0.81
C ARG A 83 4.39 -10.68 -0.36
N HIS A 84 4.52 -12.00 -0.49
CA HIS A 84 5.77 -12.69 -0.31
C HIS A 84 6.32 -13.09 -1.67
N THR A 85 7.52 -12.59 -1.99
CA THR A 85 8.22 -12.93 -3.23
C THR A 85 9.69 -13.18 -2.90
N ALA A 86 10.30 -14.08 -3.67
CA ALA A 86 11.73 -14.35 -3.59
C ALA A 86 12.38 -13.98 -4.92
N LEU A 87 13.62 -13.50 -4.84
CA LEU A 87 14.44 -13.38 -6.04
C LEU A 87 14.69 -14.78 -6.62
N PRO A 88 14.80 -14.90 -7.96
CA PRO A 88 15.22 -16.17 -8.55
C PRO A 88 16.60 -16.57 -8.00
N ASP A 89 16.79 -17.87 -7.79
CA ASP A 89 18.07 -18.42 -7.35
C ASP A 89 19.19 -17.91 -8.28
N ARG A 90 20.28 -17.40 -7.70
CA ARG A 90 21.44 -16.92 -8.46
C ARG A 90 21.99 -17.98 -9.42
N ARG A 91 21.75 -19.28 -9.19
CA ARG A 91 22.20 -20.37 -10.07
C ARG A 91 21.49 -20.48 -11.41
N SER A 92 20.35 -19.83 -11.63
CA SER A 92 19.64 -19.91 -12.92
C SER A 92 20.15 -18.93 -14.00
N ARG A 93 21.19 -18.13 -13.71
CA ARG A 93 21.76 -17.10 -14.62
C ARG A 93 22.96 -17.55 -15.48
N ASN A 94 23.17 -18.87 -15.64
CA ASN A 94 24.23 -19.44 -16.49
C ASN A 94 23.70 -20.46 -17.53
N ALA A 95 22.50 -20.22 -18.07
CA ALA A 95 21.96 -20.97 -19.19
C ALA A 95 21.59 -20.02 -20.35
N LEU A 96 22.59 -19.32 -20.87
CA LEU A 96 22.62 -18.72 -22.21
C LEU A 96 24.01 -18.90 -22.79
#